data_AF-A0A2X1A4U7-F1
#
_entry.id   AF-A0A2X1A4U7-F1
#
_cell.length_a   1.000
_cell.length_b   1.000
_cell.length_c   1.000
_cell.angle_alpha   90.00
_cell.angle_beta   90.00
_cell.angle_gamma   90.00
#
_symmetry.space_group_name_H-M   'P 1'
#
loop_
_entity.id
_entity.type
_entity.pdbx_description
1 polymer ?
#
loop_
_entity_poly.entity_id
_entity_poly.type
_entity_poly.pdbx_seq_one_letter_code
_entity_poly.pdbx_strand_id
1 'polypeptide(L)'
;MKKFFTGLFLTSTLFVATPADAATTQIKIDDVVVKSDTAPEQKNNRTMVPLRVISENLGAQVHWQDSQITLSMDQTTIKLNLNNRTVIKNGQKEQLDVQPYMKNNRTYVPIRFIAETFSSQVHYNDGTVNITTEPLLIEDEKIKVLRYEYHMTMGGVIQDIKGNAYHQALFKIFQEKKGDKVEAPKDYYWHLNLETPGSYYKLGQFDFMSQDQNSVQQYDIYTLNQPFPEELLQGYPEYLLHDFDGDNWYIFSEQAVKSIQQLINSAYNNGFSKIISNTVA
;
A
#
# COMPACT_ATOMS: atom_id res chain seq x y z
N MET A 1 -20.97 26.53 -84.58
CA MET A 1 -21.55 25.55 -83.63
C MET A 1 -20.41 24.78 -82.95
N LYS A 2 -20.06 25.12 -81.70
CA LYS A 2 -19.21 24.28 -80.83
C LYS A 2 -19.77 24.42 -79.41
N LYS A 3 -20.37 23.35 -78.88
CA LYS A 3 -20.95 23.29 -77.54
C LYS A 3 -19.87 22.75 -76.59
N PHE A 4 -19.54 23.50 -75.54
CA PHE A 4 -18.71 23.01 -74.44
C PHE A 4 -19.60 22.25 -73.45
N PHE A 5 -19.22 21.00 -73.14
CA PHE A 5 -19.80 20.20 -72.06
C PHE A 5 -18.97 20.42 -70.80
N THR A 6 -19.57 21.00 -69.77
CA THR A 6 -18.95 21.13 -68.44
C THR A 6 -19.46 20.00 -67.56
N GLY A 7 -18.62 18.99 -67.33
CA GLY A 7 -18.92 17.89 -66.41
C GLY A 7 -18.62 18.29 -64.96
N LEU A 8 -19.65 18.26 -64.12
CA LEU A 8 -19.55 18.50 -62.68
C LEU A 8 -19.10 17.19 -61.98
N PHE A 9 -17.84 17.13 -61.54
CA PHE A 9 -17.31 16.02 -60.75
C PHE A 9 -17.69 16.23 -59.27
N LEU A 10 -18.69 15.47 -58.79
CA LEU A 10 -19.07 15.43 -57.38
C LEU A 10 -18.13 14.47 -56.63
N THR A 11 -17.16 15.00 -55.91
CA THR A 11 -16.24 14.21 -55.07
C THR A 11 -16.88 13.97 -53.71
N SER A 12 -17.39 12.76 -53.51
CA SER A 12 -17.88 12.28 -52.22
C SER A 12 -16.68 11.91 -51.33
N THR A 13 -16.33 12.75 -50.36
CA THR A 13 -15.38 12.44 -49.29
C THR A 13 -16.02 11.48 -48.28
N LEU A 14 -15.60 10.21 -48.32
CA LEU A 14 -15.90 9.23 -47.27
C LEU A 14 -15.11 9.61 -46.01
N PHE A 15 -15.82 10.05 -44.97
CA PHE A 15 -15.27 10.13 -43.62
C PHE A 15 -15.06 8.71 -43.10
N VAL A 16 -13.80 8.25 -43.10
CA VAL A 16 -13.42 7.01 -42.42
C VAL A 16 -13.33 7.35 -40.94
N ALA A 17 -14.33 6.95 -40.16
CA ALA A 17 -14.28 7.05 -38.70
C ALA A 17 -13.20 6.07 -38.20
N THR A 18 -12.10 6.60 -37.67
CA THR A 18 -11.11 5.77 -36.98
C THR A 18 -11.74 5.22 -35.70
N PRO A 19 -11.55 3.93 -35.37
CA PRO A 19 -12.00 3.40 -34.08
C PRO A 19 -11.33 4.19 -32.96
N ALA A 20 -12.14 4.76 -32.08
CA ALA A 20 -11.64 5.39 -30.86
C ALA A 20 -11.03 4.28 -29.99
N ASP A 21 -9.71 4.37 -29.77
CA ASP A 21 -9.01 3.48 -28.87
C ASP A 21 -9.59 3.68 -27.46
N ALA A 22 -10.24 2.65 -26.91
CA ALA A 22 -10.82 2.74 -25.59
C ALA A 22 -9.67 2.77 -24.57
N ALA A 23 -9.29 3.97 -24.14
CA ALA A 23 -8.28 4.17 -23.12
C ALA A 23 -8.61 3.28 -21.90
N THR A 24 -7.71 2.35 -21.60
CA THR A 24 -7.87 1.46 -20.44
C THR A 24 -7.88 2.34 -19.19
N THR A 25 -8.97 2.29 -18.43
CA THR A 25 -9.12 3.11 -17.23
C THR A 25 -8.08 2.69 -16.19
N GLN A 26 -7.20 3.61 -15.80
CA GLN A 26 -6.18 3.34 -14.77
C GLN A 26 -6.74 3.69 -13.39
N ILE A 27 -6.42 2.87 -12.38
CA ILE A 27 -6.75 3.16 -10.99
C ILE A 27 -5.47 3.61 -10.28
N LYS A 28 -5.58 4.74 -9.58
CA LYS A 28 -4.54 5.24 -8.69
C LYS A 28 -5.06 5.33 -7.26
N ILE A 29 -4.18 5.12 -6.30
CA ILE A 29 -4.40 5.42 -4.89
C ILE A 29 -3.22 6.28 -4.45
N ASP A 30 -3.50 7.45 -3.90
CA ASP A 30 -2.50 8.45 -3.49
C ASP A 30 -1.45 8.72 -4.59
N ASP A 31 -1.94 8.87 -5.83
CA ASP A 31 -1.17 9.10 -7.06
C ASP A 31 -0.31 7.93 -7.54
N VAL A 32 -0.35 6.78 -6.86
CA VAL A 32 0.33 5.54 -7.26
C VAL A 32 -0.59 4.68 -8.11
N VAL A 33 -0.12 4.26 -9.29
CA VAL A 33 -0.85 3.29 -10.13
C VAL A 33 -0.88 1.94 -9.44
N VAL A 34 -2.10 1.46 -9.15
CA VAL A 34 -2.30 0.17 -8.50
C VAL A 34 -2.06 -0.95 -9.50
N LYS A 35 -1.14 -1.86 -9.16
CA LYS A 35 -0.96 -3.10 -9.94
C LYS A 35 -2.15 -4.03 -9.68
N SER A 36 -2.88 -4.34 -10.74
CA SER A 36 -4.01 -5.27 -10.72
C SER A 36 -3.90 -6.24 -11.89
N ASP A 37 -4.26 -7.50 -11.67
CA ASP A 37 -4.33 -8.53 -12.71
C ASP A 37 -5.57 -8.39 -13.61
N THR A 38 -6.48 -7.50 -13.23
CA THR A 38 -7.76 -7.26 -13.89
C THR A 38 -8.05 -5.77 -13.98
N ALA A 39 -8.60 -5.35 -15.12
CA ALA A 39 -8.94 -3.95 -15.35
C ALA A 39 -10.27 -3.58 -14.65
N PRO A 40 -10.44 -2.31 -14.24
CA PRO A 40 -11.76 -1.77 -13.94
C PRO A 40 -12.72 -1.85 -15.12
N GLU A 41 -14.02 -1.89 -14.83
CA GLU A 41 -15.08 -2.01 -15.82
C GLU A 41 -16.13 -0.92 -15.64
N GLN A 42 -16.71 -0.46 -16.74
CA GLN A 42 -17.91 0.37 -16.68
C GLN A 42 -19.15 -0.52 -16.67
N LYS A 43 -20.00 -0.38 -15.65
CA LYS A 43 -21.29 -1.06 -15.57
C LYS A 43 -22.33 -0.11 -15.01
N ASN A 44 -23.44 0.08 -15.75
CA ASN A 44 -24.53 0.98 -15.37
C ASN A 44 -24.04 2.39 -14.97
N ASN A 45 -23.11 2.96 -15.76
CA ASN A 45 -22.51 4.27 -15.49
C ASN A 45 -21.79 4.36 -14.12
N ARG A 46 -21.17 3.26 -13.69
CA ARG A 46 -20.31 3.16 -12.52
C ARG A 46 -19.03 2.41 -12.87
N THR A 47 -17.92 2.89 -12.34
CA THR A 47 -16.65 2.17 -12.36
C THR A 47 -16.67 1.05 -11.32
N MET A 48 -16.60 -0.17 -11.80
CA MET A 48 -16.50 -1.39 -11.02
C MET A 48 -15.04 -1.80 -10.92
N VAL A 49 -14.58 -2.14 -9.72
CA VAL A 49 -13.16 -2.45 -9.45
C VAL A 49 -13.03 -3.78 -8.71
N PRO A 50 -11.89 -4.49 -8.86
CA PRO A 50 -11.60 -5.68 -8.06
C PRO A 50 -11.55 -5.34 -6.57
N LEU A 51 -12.50 -5.89 -5.81
CA LEU A 51 -12.72 -5.59 -4.41
C LEU A 51 -11.45 -5.73 -3.57
N ARG A 52 -10.76 -6.87 -3.70
CA ARG A 52 -9.59 -7.20 -2.87
C ARG A 52 -8.47 -6.20 -3.06
N VAL A 53 -8.03 -6.02 -4.31
CA VAL A 53 -6.87 -5.19 -4.65
C VAL A 53 -7.06 -3.75 -4.18
N ILE A 54 -8.26 -3.19 -4.36
CA ILE A 54 -8.53 -1.82 -3.91
C ILE A 54 -8.62 -1.75 -2.38
N SER A 55 -9.38 -2.66 -1.76
CA SER A 55 -9.60 -2.60 -0.31
C SER A 55 -8.32 -2.86 0.50
N GLU A 56 -7.49 -3.82 0.09
CA GLU A 56 -6.22 -4.12 0.77
C GLU A 56 -5.21 -2.97 0.65
N ASN A 57 -5.15 -2.28 -0.49
CA ASN A 57 -4.30 -1.09 -0.64
C ASN A 57 -4.84 0.14 0.09
N LEU A 58 -6.11 0.14 0.51
CA LEU A 58 -6.68 1.13 1.43
C LEU A 58 -6.53 0.73 2.90
N GLY A 59 -5.88 -0.40 3.20
CA GLY A 59 -5.63 -0.88 4.57
C GLY A 59 -6.68 -1.86 5.11
N ALA A 60 -7.72 -2.19 4.33
CA ALA A 60 -8.76 -3.11 4.76
C ALA A 60 -8.41 -4.57 4.49
N GLN A 61 -8.71 -5.45 5.45
CA GLN A 61 -8.65 -6.89 5.23
C GLN A 61 -9.94 -7.37 4.56
N VAL A 62 -9.83 -8.36 3.68
CA VAL A 62 -10.99 -8.97 3.03
C VAL A 62 -11.03 -10.47 3.30
N HIS A 63 -12.16 -10.93 3.83
CA HIS A 63 -12.41 -12.32 4.19
C HIS A 63 -13.66 -12.84 3.48
N TRP A 64 -13.58 -14.08 2.97
CA TRP A 64 -14.70 -14.76 2.32
C TRP A 64 -15.09 -15.95 3.20
N GLN A 65 -16.36 -15.99 3.57
CA GLN A 65 -16.97 -17.11 4.28
C GLN A 65 -18.29 -17.46 3.61
N ASP A 66 -18.37 -18.66 3.04
CA ASP A 66 -19.50 -19.12 2.25
C ASP A 66 -19.85 -18.15 1.10
N SER A 67 -21.03 -17.53 1.16
CA SER A 67 -21.49 -16.52 0.20
C SER A 67 -21.27 -15.08 0.66
N GLN A 68 -20.77 -14.90 1.89
CA GLN A 68 -20.56 -13.60 2.52
C GLN A 68 -19.12 -13.13 2.37
N ILE A 69 -18.97 -11.87 1.99
CA ILE A 69 -17.70 -11.18 1.90
C ILE A 69 -17.67 -10.13 3.01
N THR A 70 -16.66 -10.23 3.87
CA THR A 70 -16.45 -9.31 4.99
C THR A 70 -15.21 -8.47 4.74
N LEU A 71 -15.35 -7.14 4.86
CA LEU A 71 -14.23 -6.22 4.89
C LEU A 71 -14.09 -5.66 6.30
N SER A 72 -12.86 -5.56 6.79
CA SER A 72 -12.57 -5.01 8.11
C SER A 72 -11.35 -4.09 8.08
N MET A 73 -11.52 -2.90 8.64
CA MET A 73 -10.45 -1.91 8.84
C MET A 73 -10.74 -1.14 10.13
N ASP A 74 -9.82 -1.24 11.11
CA ASP A 74 -10.01 -0.71 12.46
C ASP A 74 -11.38 -1.09 13.06
N GLN A 75 -12.25 -0.11 13.29
CA GLN A 75 -13.60 -0.32 13.84
C GLN A 75 -14.68 -0.49 12.77
N THR A 76 -14.32 -0.35 11.49
CA THR A 76 -15.26 -0.45 10.37
C THR A 76 -15.35 -1.88 9.88
N THR A 77 -16.56 -2.44 9.88
CA THR A 77 -16.86 -3.76 9.31
C THR A 77 -17.97 -3.65 8.27
N ILE A 78 -17.71 -4.20 7.09
CA ILE A 78 -18.69 -4.30 6.00
C ILE A 78 -18.98 -5.77 5.75
N LYS A 79 -20.26 -6.11 5.60
CA LYS A 79 -20.69 -7.42 5.09
C LYS A 79 -21.48 -7.21 3.81
N LEU A 80 -21.07 -7.88 2.73
CA LEU A 80 -21.74 -7.85 1.44
C LEU A 80 -21.87 -9.26 0.86
N ASN A 81 -22.87 -9.43 0.00
CA ASN A 81 -23.09 -10.68 -0.74
C ASN A 81 -23.11 -10.38 -2.23
N LEU A 82 -22.70 -11.36 -3.04
CA LEU A 82 -22.79 -11.25 -4.49
C LEU A 82 -24.25 -11.08 -4.93
N ASN A 83 -24.46 -10.31 -6.01
CA ASN A 83 -25.76 -10.04 -6.62
C ASN A 83 -26.80 -9.39 -5.69
N ASN A 84 -26.37 -8.81 -4.58
CA ASN A 84 -27.24 -8.08 -3.65
C ASN A 84 -26.75 -6.63 -3.50
N ARG A 85 -27.65 -5.67 -3.73
CA ARG A 85 -27.34 -4.24 -3.55
C ARG A 85 -27.29 -3.84 -2.07
N THR A 86 -27.92 -4.61 -1.19
CA THR A 86 -27.93 -4.32 0.24
C THR A 86 -26.64 -4.81 0.88
N VAL A 87 -25.93 -3.91 1.55
CA VAL A 87 -24.75 -4.20 2.37
C VAL A 87 -25.02 -3.85 3.82
N ILE A 88 -24.24 -4.42 4.73
CA ILE A 88 -24.30 -4.10 6.16
C ILE A 88 -22.99 -3.44 6.55
N LYS A 89 -23.00 -2.14 6.85
CA LYS A 89 -21.86 -1.38 7.35
C LYS A 89 -22.08 -1.10 8.84
N ASN A 90 -21.20 -1.59 9.70
CA ASN A 90 -21.29 -1.42 11.16
C ASN A 90 -22.68 -1.77 11.74
N GLY A 91 -23.30 -2.83 11.20
CA GLY A 91 -24.63 -3.29 11.60
C GLY A 91 -25.81 -2.56 10.93
N GLN A 92 -25.58 -1.45 10.22
CA GLN A 92 -26.60 -0.70 9.51
C GLN A 92 -26.69 -1.11 8.04
N LYS A 93 -27.89 -1.13 7.48
CA LYS A 93 -28.11 -1.47 6.07
C LYS A 93 -27.88 -0.25 5.19
N GLU A 94 -27.09 -0.42 4.13
CA GLU A 94 -26.86 0.57 3.07
C GLU A 94 -27.13 -0.05 1.69
N GLN A 95 -27.40 0.80 0.70
CA GLN A 95 -27.67 0.37 -0.68
C GLN A 95 -26.52 0.78 -1.61
N LEU A 96 -26.09 -0.18 -2.43
CA LEU A 96 -25.13 0.04 -3.50
C LEU A 96 -25.80 0.52 -4.78
N ASP A 97 -25.13 1.45 -5.46
CA ASP A 97 -25.52 1.93 -6.79
C ASP A 97 -25.64 0.79 -7.82
N VAL A 98 -24.73 -0.18 -7.73
CA VAL A 98 -24.68 -1.38 -8.58
C VAL A 98 -24.35 -2.58 -7.71
N GLN A 99 -25.06 -3.70 -7.92
CA GLN A 99 -24.82 -4.91 -7.15
C GLN A 99 -23.40 -5.46 -7.39
N PRO A 100 -22.73 -6.00 -6.36
CA PRO A 100 -21.49 -6.72 -6.52
C PRO A 100 -21.70 -7.92 -7.45
N TYR A 101 -20.69 -8.24 -8.26
CA TYR A 101 -20.73 -9.43 -9.11
C TYR A 101 -19.36 -10.08 -9.16
N MET A 102 -19.34 -11.36 -9.55
CA MET A 102 -18.10 -12.09 -9.77
C MET A 102 -17.84 -12.23 -11.26
N LYS A 103 -16.60 -11.97 -11.67
CA LYS A 103 -16.11 -12.20 -13.03
C LYS A 103 -14.66 -12.69 -12.95
N ASN A 104 -14.33 -13.75 -13.69
CA ASN A 104 -12.98 -14.34 -13.70
C ASN A 104 -12.41 -14.58 -12.29
N ASN A 105 -13.25 -15.09 -11.38
CA ASN A 105 -12.89 -15.33 -9.97
C ASN A 105 -12.41 -14.08 -9.20
N ARG A 106 -12.90 -12.90 -9.61
CA ARG A 106 -12.72 -11.62 -8.92
C ARG A 106 -14.08 -11.03 -8.60
N THR A 107 -14.24 -10.54 -7.37
CA THR A 107 -15.44 -9.78 -6.99
C THR A 107 -15.27 -8.33 -7.40
N TYR A 108 -16.24 -7.81 -8.13
CA TYR A 108 -16.31 -6.43 -8.58
C TYR A 108 -17.35 -5.66 -7.78
N VAL A 109 -16.98 -4.46 -7.36
CA VAL A 109 -17.82 -3.54 -6.58
C VAL A 109 -17.69 -2.11 -7.09
N PRO A 110 -18.66 -1.22 -6.85
CA PRO A 110 -18.52 0.18 -7.19
C PRO A 110 -17.33 0.81 -6.44
N ILE A 111 -16.40 1.46 -7.16
CA ILE A 111 -15.20 2.03 -6.54
C ILE A 111 -15.52 3.04 -5.44
N ARG A 112 -16.55 3.86 -5.66
CA ARG A 112 -16.99 4.90 -4.75
C ARG A 112 -17.43 4.33 -3.40
N PHE A 113 -18.14 3.20 -3.41
CA PHE A 113 -18.55 2.54 -2.19
C PHE A 113 -17.35 2.14 -1.32
N ILE A 114 -16.31 1.58 -1.94
CA ILE A 114 -15.09 1.18 -1.21
C ILE A 114 -14.35 2.39 -0.68
N ALA A 115 -14.14 3.41 -1.51
CA ALA A 115 -13.47 4.62 -1.09
C ALA A 115 -14.21 5.34 0.05
N GLU A 116 -15.50 5.63 -0.11
CA GLU A 116 -16.30 6.33 0.90
C GLU A 116 -16.45 5.53 2.20
N THR A 117 -16.45 4.19 2.12
CA THR A 117 -16.50 3.38 3.34
C THR A 117 -15.24 3.56 4.19
N PHE A 118 -14.10 3.74 3.56
CA PHE A 118 -12.81 3.98 4.21
C PHE A 118 -12.41 5.46 4.17
N SER A 119 -13.40 6.36 4.22
CA SER A 119 -13.22 7.82 4.31
C SER A 119 -12.31 8.42 3.23
N SER A 120 -12.19 7.75 2.08
CA SER A 120 -11.38 8.16 0.95
C SER A 120 -12.23 8.86 -0.11
N GLN A 121 -11.61 9.76 -0.89
CA GLN A 121 -12.27 10.49 -1.96
C GLN A 121 -11.93 9.90 -3.33
N VAL A 122 -12.90 9.90 -4.26
CA VAL A 122 -12.69 9.43 -5.64
C VAL A 122 -12.74 10.60 -6.61
N HIS A 123 -11.67 10.75 -7.38
CA HIS A 123 -11.54 11.74 -8.44
C HIS A 123 -11.44 11.06 -9.80
N TYR A 124 -12.10 11.63 -10.79
CA TYR A 124 -12.07 11.15 -12.18
C TYR A 124 -11.37 12.20 -13.03
N ASN A 125 -10.31 11.82 -13.73
CA ASN A 125 -9.58 12.71 -14.63
C ASN A 125 -9.00 11.93 -15.82
N ASP A 126 -9.35 12.31 -17.05
CA ASP A 126 -8.76 11.82 -18.30
C ASP A 126 -8.54 10.29 -18.36
N GLY A 127 -9.60 9.52 -18.08
CA GLY A 127 -9.52 8.04 -18.09
C GLY A 127 -8.77 7.44 -16.90
N THR A 128 -8.43 8.24 -15.88
CA THR A 128 -7.86 7.78 -14.61
C THR A 128 -8.88 7.98 -13.49
N VAL A 129 -8.97 7.00 -12.61
CA VAL A 129 -9.71 7.11 -11.34
C VAL A 129 -8.69 7.14 -10.20
N ASN A 130 -8.60 8.27 -9.51
CA ASN A 130 -7.71 8.44 -8.36
C ASN A 130 -8.50 8.33 -7.07
N ILE A 131 -8.02 7.53 -6.13
CA ILE A 131 -8.51 7.50 -4.76
C ILE A 131 -7.51 8.27 -3.91
N THR A 132 -7.98 9.25 -3.16
CA THR A 132 -7.16 10.01 -2.21
C THR A 132 -7.57 9.65 -0.80
N THR A 133 -6.62 9.16 -0.03
CA THR A 133 -6.80 8.80 1.39
C THR A 133 -6.27 9.91 2.29
N GLU A 134 -6.62 9.88 3.57
CA GLU A 134 -6.11 10.85 4.54
C GLU A 134 -4.63 10.56 4.85
N PRO A 135 -3.73 11.57 4.79
CA PRO A 135 -2.32 11.36 5.10
C PRO A 135 -2.09 11.07 6.60
N LEU A 136 -1.04 10.33 6.91
CA LEU A 136 -0.53 10.24 8.27
C LEU A 136 0.03 11.61 8.71
N LEU A 137 -0.37 12.05 9.89
CA LEU A 137 0.20 13.23 10.56
C LEU A 137 1.06 12.76 11.74
N ILE A 138 2.31 13.22 11.79
CA ILE A 138 3.20 13.07 12.94
C ILE A 138 3.62 14.49 13.33
N GLU A 139 3.32 14.92 14.55
CA GLU A 139 3.60 16.30 15.02
C GLU A 139 3.09 17.39 14.05
N ASP A 140 1.87 17.22 13.54
CA ASP A 140 1.23 18.08 12.53
C ASP A 140 1.88 18.10 11.14
N GLU A 141 2.99 17.37 10.94
CA GLU A 141 3.64 17.19 9.65
C GLU A 141 3.00 16.07 8.84
N LYS A 142 2.70 16.37 7.57
CA LYS A 142 2.13 15.39 6.63
C LYS A 142 3.22 14.49 6.08
N ILE A 143 3.12 13.20 6.39
CA ILE A 143 4.00 12.20 5.82
C ILE A 143 3.62 11.95 4.36
N LYS A 144 4.63 11.98 3.48
CA LYS A 144 4.45 11.70 2.04
C LYS A 144 5.16 10.43 1.59
N VAL A 145 6.24 10.06 2.26
CA VAL A 145 7.08 8.92 1.91
C VAL A 145 7.56 8.26 3.20
N LEU A 146 7.60 6.94 3.22
CA LEU A 146 8.41 6.18 4.15
C LEU A 146 9.65 5.69 3.40
N ARG A 147 10.83 6.13 3.82
CA ARG A 147 12.09 5.63 3.29
C ARG A 147 12.53 4.44 4.12
N TYR A 148 12.70 3.30 3.44
CA TYR A 148 13.17 2.06 4.03
C TYR A 148 14.57 1.74 3.50
N GLU A 149 15.51 1.57 4.41
CA GLU A 149 16.90 1.21 4.11
C GLU A 149 17.27 -0.09 4.82
N TYR A 150 17.89 -1.00 4.08
CA TYR A 150 18.42 -2.24 4.63
C TYR A 150 19.72 -2.62 3.94
N HIS A 151 20.60 -3.30 4.67
CA HIS A 151 21.93 -3.69 4.21
C HIS A 151 22.06 -5.20 4.12
N MET A 152 22.81 -5.63 3.12
CA MET A 152 23.29 -6.99 2.91
C MET A 152 24.82 -6.98 3.00
N THR A 153 25.44 -8.16 3.02
CA THR A 153 26.91 -8.27 3.08
C THR A 153 27.63 -7.52 1.95
N MET A 154 26.99 -7.40 0.78
CA MET A 154 27.60 -6.84 -0.45
C MET A 154 27.01 -5.48 -0.88
N GLY A 155 26.32 -4.76 0.01
CA GLY A 155 25.75 -3.44 -0.28
C GLY A 155 24.40 -3.22 0.39
N GLY A 156 23.77 -2.09 0.08
CA GLY A 156 22.49 -1.69 0.67
C GLY A 156 21.45 -1.33 -0.37
N VAL A 157 20.20 -1.36 0.06
CA VAL A 157 19.05 -0.96 -0.75
C VAL A 157 18.28 0.11 0.00
N ILE A 158 17.99 1.20 -0.70
CA ILE A 158 17.10 2.27 -0.23
C ILE A 158 15.88 2.26 -1.13
N GLN A 159 14.69 2.18 -0.54
CA GLN A 159 13.43 2.24 -1.25
C GLN A 159 12.46 3.20 -0.58
N ASP A 160 11.71 3.93 -1.41
CA ASP A 160 10.62 4.78 -0.96
C ASP A 160 9.30 4.00 -1.06
N ILE A 161 8.56 3.97 0.03
CA ILE A 161 7.21 3.41 0.14
C ILE A 161 6.22 4.57 0.18
N LYS A 162 5.22 4.53 -0.72
CA LYS A 162 4.13 5.51 -0.82
C LYS A 162 2.80 4.90 -0.40
N GLY A 163 1.76 5.74 -0.34
CA GLY A 163 0.40 5.34 0.02
C GLY A 163 0.14 5.52 1.51
N ASN A 164 -0.86 6.32 1.87
CA ASN A 164 -1.04 6.75 3.26
C ASN A 164 -1.49 5.58 4.14
N ALA A 165 -2.24 4.61 3.59
CA ALA A 165 -2.62 3.40 4.31
C ALA A 165 -1.39 2.58 4.75
N TYR A 166 -0.34 2.48 3.92
CA TYR A 166 0.91 1.81 4.30
C TYR A 166 1.66 2.60 5.37
N HIS A 167 1.73 3.93 5.25
CA HIS A 167 2.35 4.78 6.26
C HIS A 167 1.67 4.63 7.61
N GLN A 168 0.34 4.74 7.65
CA GLN A 168 -0.46 4.57 8.87
C GLN A 168 -0.28 3.18 9.47
N ALA A 169 -0.38 2.12 8.66
CA ALA A 169 -0.25 0.75 9.16
C ALA A 169 1.13 0.45 9.74
N LEU A 170 2.20 0.91 9.08
CA LEU A 170 3.57 0.74 9.56
C LEU A 170 3.83 1.56 10.83
N PHE A 171 3.42 2.83 10.85
CA PHE A 171 3.55 3.68 12.03
C PHE A 171 2.78 3.12 13.23
N LYS A 172 1.56 2.62 13.01
CA LYS A 172 0.75 1.97 14.04
C LYS A 172 1.45 0.76 14.66
N ILE A 173 2.13 -0.06 13.86
CA ILE A 173 2.91 -1.19 14.39
C ILE A 173 4.05 -0.68 15.28
N PHE A 174 4.80 0.33 14.83
CA PHE A 174 5.88 0.90 15.62
C PHE A 174 5.40 1.49 16.95
N GLN A 175 4.19 2.05 17.00
CA GLN A 175 3.64 2.62 18.23
C GLN A 175 3.01 1.57 19.16
N GLU A 176 2.16 0.70 18.62
CA GLU A 176 1.33 -0.21 19.43
C GLU A 176 2.04 -1.51 19.81
N LYS A 177 3.12 -1.88 19.12
CA LYS A 177 3.85 -3.14 19.35
C LYS A 177 5.18 -2.97 20.06
N LYS A 178 5.43 -1.80 20.67
CA LYS A 178 6.55 -1.59 21.61
C LYS A 178 6.38 -2.53 22.80
N GLY A 179 7.38 -3.36 23.06
CA GLY A 179 7.47 -4.14 24.28
C GLY A 179 8.04 -3.30 25.42
N ASP A 180 8.63 -4.00 26.39
CA ASP A 180 9.26 -3.34 27.54
C ASP A 180 10.42 -2.45 27.09
N LYS A 181 10.52 -1.28 27.72
CA LYS A 181 11.66 -0.36 27.53
C LYS A 181 12.92 -0.99 28.09
N VAL A 182 14.03 -0.88 27.37
CA VAL A 182 15.35 -1.40 27.75
C VAL A 182 16.42 -0.33 27.58
N GLU A 183 17.61 -0.60 28.13
CA GLU A 183 18.79 0.21 27.83
C GLU A 183 19.25 -0.05 26.39
N ALA A 184 19.95 0.93 25.80
CA ALA A 184 20.59 0.75 24.51
C ALA A 184 21.59 -0.43 24.56
N PRO A 185 21.61 -1.30 23.54
CA PRO A 185 22.61 -2.37 23.47
C PRO A 185 24.02 -1.76 23.38
N LYS A 186 25.00 -2.42 23.99
CA LYS A 186 26.39 -1.94 23.99
C LYS A 186 27.01 -1.99 22.60
N ASP A 187 26.66 -3.01 21.82
CA ASP A 187 27.27 -3.33 20.54
C ASP A 187 26.17 -3.54 19.49
N TYR A 188 25.98 -2.57 18.60
CA TYR A 188 25.01 -2.65 17.51
C TYR A 188 25.55 -2.00 16.24
N TYR A 189 25.37 -2.67 15.10
CA TYR A 189 26.02 -2.30 13.84
C TYR A 189 25.07 -2.40 12.65
N TRP A 190 25.47 -1.84 11.51
CA TRP A 190 24.79 -2.03 10.23
C TRP A 190 25.09 -3.38 9.57
N HIS A 191 26.13 -4.08 10.05
CA HIS A 191 26.56 -5.36 9.51
C HIS A 191 26.57 -6.43 10.60
N LEU A 192 26.56 -7.69 10.17
CA LEU A 192 26.77 -8.83 11.05
C LEU A 192 28.10 -8.69 11.78
N ASN A 193 28.10 -8.86 13.11
CA ASN A 193 29.30 -8.92 13.94
C ASN A 193 29.29 -10.26 14.70
N LEU A 194 30.34 -11.07 14.50
CA LEU A 194 30.47 -12.41 15.10
C LEU A 194 31.56 -12.47 16.19
N GLU A 195 32.10 -11.32 16.60
CA GLU A 195 33.16 -11.24 17.60
C GLU A 195 32.61 -11.06 19.02
N THR A 196 31.45 -10.41 19.16
CA THR A 196 30.88 -10.05 20.45
C THR A 196 29.53 -10.75 20.68
N PRO A 197 29.44 -11.70 21.62
CA PRO A 197 28.16 -12.26 22.05
C PRO A 197 27.22 -11.17 22.56
N GLY A 198 25.93 -11.26 22.24
CA GLY A 198 24.97 -10.23 22.63
C GLY A 198 24.98 -8.97 21.77
N SER A 199 25.81 -8.93 20.71
CA SER A 199 25.77 -7.84 19.73
C SER A 199 24.57 -7.95 18.80
N TYR A 200 24.16 -6.81 18.27
CA TYR A 200 23.02 -6.68 17.37
C TYR A 200 23.45 -6.19 15.98
N TYR A 201 22.69 -6.57 14.96
CA TYR A 201 22.80 -5.93 13.65
C TYR A 201 21.45 -5.37 13.20
N LYS A 202 21.51 -4.26 12.46
CA LYS A 202 20.33 -3.55 11.96
C LYS A 202 19.68 -4.36 10.84
N LEU A 203 18.41 -4.72 11.03
CA LEU A 203 17.58 -5.32 10.00
C LEU A 203 17.06 -4.29 9.01
N GLY A 204 16.74 -3.10 9.49
CA GLY A 204 16.36 -1.99 8.62
C GLY A 204 16.08 -0.71 9.37
N GLN A 205 16.17 0.38 8.63
CA GLN A 205 15.86 1.74 9.05
C GLN A 205 14.60 2.22 8.32
N PHE A 206 13.72 2.87 9.06
CA PHE A 206 12.39 3.30 8.63
C PHE A 206 12.23 4.78 8.96
N ASP A 207 12.33 5.63 7.93
CA ASP A 207 12.27 7.08 8.07
C ASP A 207 10.99 7.64 7.43
N PHE A 208 10.09 8.14 8.28
CA PHE A 208 8.85 8.81 7.87
C PHE A 208 9.18 10.25 7.49
N MET A 209 9.04 10.53 6.20
CA MET A 209 9.47 11.80 5.60
C MET A 209 8.28 12.68 5.22
N SER A 210 8.43 13.99 5.47
CA SER A 210 7.46 15.00 5.06
C SER A 210 7.47 15.24 3.55
N GLN A 211 6.54 16.08 3.08
CA GLN A 211 6.48 16.49 1.67
C GLN A 211 7.78 17.16 1.19
N ASP A 212 8.47 17.87 2.09
CA ASP A 212 9.72 18.57 1.79
C ASP A 212 10.96 17.69 1.95
N GLN A 213 10.76 16.36 2.10
CA GLN A 213 11.81 15.36 2.31
C GLN A 213 12.61 15.54 3.60
N ASN A 214 12.03 16.19 4.61
CA ASN A 214 12.60 16.20 5.95
C ASN A 214 12.21 14.92 6.67
N SER A 215 13.16 14.32 7.40
CA SER A 215 12.87 13.24 8.35
C SER A 215 11.99 13.80 9.48
N VAL A 216 10.86 13.18 9.73
CA VAL A 216 9.91 13.54 10.79
C VAL A 216 10.02 12.56 11.94
N GLN A 217 10.12 11.26 11.63
CA GLN A 217 10.25 10.21 12.63
C GLN A 217 11.03 9.04 12.06
N GLN A 218 12.00 8.53 12.83
CA GLN A 218 12.78 7.36 12.46
C GLN A 218 12.60 6.21 13.47
N TYR A 219 12.55 5.00 12.93
CA TYR A 219 12.66 3.74 13.68
C TYR A 219 13.73 2.85 13.06
N ASP A 220 14.53 2.21 13.90
CA ASP A 220 15.43 1.15 13.47
C ASP A 220 15.07 -0.16 14.16
N ILE A 221 15.06 -1.26 13.39
CA ILE A 221 14.90 -2.61 13.94
C ILE A 221 16.26 -3.28 13.94
N TYR A 222 16.61 -3.85 15.08
CA TYR A 222 17.82 -4.63 15.29
C TYR A 222 17.46 -6.07 15.64
N THR A 223 18.31 -7.02 15.25
CA THR A 223 18.20 -8.42 15.66
C THR A 223 19.49 -8.88 16.32
N LEU A 224 19.35 -9.78 17.29
CA LEU A 224 20.46 -10.40 18.00
C LEU A 224 21.28 -11.27 17.05
N ASN A 225 22.60 -11.18 17.12
CA ASN A 225 23.49 -12.10 16.44
C ASN A 225 23.40 -13.49 17.09
N GLN A 226 22.79 -14.44 16.39
CA GLN A 226 22.54 -15.81 16.85
C GLN A 226 23.68 -16.84 16.68
N PRO A 227 24.77 -16.61 15.90
CA PRO A 227 25.87 -17.59 15.81
C PRO A 227 26.77 -17.71 17.05
N PHE A 228 26.18 -17.75 18.25
CA PHE A 228 26.85 -17.97 19.54
C PHE A 228 26.14 -19.08 20.33
N PRO A 229 26.82 -19.77 21.26
CA PRO A 229 26.18 -20.70 22.20
C PRO A 229 25.03 -20.04 22.97
N GLU A 230 23.92 -20.77 23.16
CA GLU A 230 22.69 -20.25 23.80
C GLU A 230 22.97 -19.70 25.21
N GLU A 231 23.92 -20.28 25.94
CA GLU A 231 24.29 -19.85 27.29
C GLU A 231 24.87 -18.43 27.32
N LEU A 232 25.53 -18.01 26.23
CA LEU A 232 26.08 -16.65 26.09
C LEU A 232 25.04 -15.62 25.67
N LEU A 233 23.90 -16.09 25.13
CA LEU A 233 22.81 -15.25 24.65
C LEU A 233 21.65 -15.14 25.65
N GLN A 234 21.75 -15.82 26.80
CA GLN A 234 20.73 -15.77 27.83
C GLN A 234 20.50 -14.33 28.33
N GLY A 235 19.25 -13.87 28.21
CA GLY A 235 18.84 -12.53 28.65
C GLY A 235 18.90 -11.45 27.57
N TYR A 236 19.41 -11.75 26.39
CA TYR A 236 19.37 -10.83 25.25
C TYR A 236 18.05 -10.99 24.48
N PRO A 237 17.25 -9.91 24.31
CA PRO A 237 16.07 -9.95 23.44
C PRO A 237 16.45 -10.27 22.00
N GLU A 238 15.63 -11.04 21.30
CA GLU A 238 15.89 -11.39 19.91
C GLU A 238 15.82 -10.17 18.98
N TYR A 239 14.83 -9.31 19.19
CA TYR A 239 14.66 -8.07 18.43
C TYR A 239 14.56 -6.86 19.35
N LEU A 240 15.17 -5.77 18.89
CA LEU A 240 15.10 -4.47 19.51
C LEU A 240 14.55 -3.46 18.51
N LEU A 241 13.75 -2.52 19.01
CA LEU A 241 13.30 -1.34 18.31
C LEU A 241 14.02 -0.14 18.92
N HIS A 242 14.71 0.63 18.08
CA HIS A 242 15.24 1.94 18.43
C HIS A 242 14.29 3.00 17.87
N ASP A 243 13.70 3.76 18.78
CA ASP A 243 12.80 4.88 18.51
C ASP A 243 13.57 6.18 18.70
N PHE A 244 13.75 6.95 17.63
CA PHE A 244 14.51 8.20 17.67
C PHE A 244 13.75 9.34 18.36
N ASP A 245 12.44 9.18 18.61
CA ASP A 245 11.73 10.08 19.51
C ASP A 245 12.21 9.82 20.95
N GLY A 246 13.01 10.75 21.46
CA GLY A 246 13.62 10.68 22.78
C GLY A 246 14.71 9.61 22.94
N ASP A 247 15.26 9.07 21.84
CA ASP A 247 16.36 8.10 21.81
C ASP A 247 16.11 6.85 22.68
N ASN A 248 14.94 6.23 22.48
CA ASN A 248 14.42 5.16 23.32
C ASN A 248 14.57 3.77 22.70
N TRP A 249 14.83 2.76 23.54
CA TRP A 249 14.96 1.37 23.12
C TRP A 249 13.89 0.49 23.74
N TYR A 250 13.33 -0.42 22.93
CA TYR A 250 12.28 -1.33 23.34
C TYR A 250 12.56 -2.75 22.86
N ILE A 251 12.13 -3.74 23.65
CA ILE A 251 11.98 -5.10 23.14
C ILE A 251 10.94 -5.08 22.02
N PHE A 252 11.23 -5.79 20.93
CA PHE A 252 10.31 -5.92 19.81
C PHE A 252 9.99 -7.39 19.55
N SER A 253 8.75 -7.69 19.16
CA SER A 253 8.32 -9.08 18.96
C SER A 253 8.59 -9.55 17.53
N GLU A 254 8.93 -10.84 17.36
CA GLU A 254 9.05 -11.47 16.04
C GLU A 254 7.77 -11.28 15.20
N GLN A 255 6.59 -11.32 15.84
CA GLN A 255 5.32 -11.08 15.18
C GLN A 255 5.24 -9.66 14.59
N ALA A 256 5.71 -8.63 15.31
CA ALA A 256 5.71 -7.27 14.83
C ALA A 256 6.67 -7.09 13.64
N VAL A 257 7.85 -7.69 13.69
CA VAL A 257 8.81 -7.72 12.57
C VAL A 257 8.19 -8.39 11.34
N LYS A 258 7.53 -9.55 11.51
CA LYS A 258 6.83 -10.25 10.42
C LYS A 258 5.71 -9.42 9.81
N SER A 259 4.92 -8.71 10.64
CA SER A 259 3.85 -7.83 10.15
C SER A 259 4.40 -6.65 9.33
N ILE A 260 5.51 -6.05 9.75
CA ILE A 260 6.20 -5.00 8.97
C ILE A 260 6.66 -5.55 7.62
N GLN A 261 7.34 -6.71 7.60
CA GLN A 261 7.80 -7.32 6.36
C GLN A 261 6.65 -7.64 5.39
N GLN A 262 5.52 -8.12 5.91
CA GLN A 262 4.32 -8.37 5.11
C GLN A 262 3.78 -7.10 4.45
N LEU A 263 3.75 -5.98 5.16
CA LEU A 263 3.32 -4.69 4.61
C LEU A 263 4.29 -4.17 3.54
N ILE A 264 5.61 -4.25 3.78
CA ILE A 264 6.62 -3.86 2.79
C ILE A 264 6.48 -4.68 1.51
N ASN A 265 6.34 -6.00 1.64
CA ASN A 265 6.15 -6.91 0.50
C ASN A 265 4.86 -6.58 -0.27
N SER A 266 3.78 -6.29 0.46
CA SER A 266 2.51 -5.88 -0.14
C SER A 266 2.64 -4.58 -0.91
N ALA A 267 3.29 -3.57 -0.32
CA ALA A 267 3.56 -2.30 -1.00
C ALA A 267 4.37 -2.51 -2.29
N TYR A 268 5.41 -3.33 -2.26
CA TYR A 268 6.21 -3.66 -3.44
C TYR A 268 5.39 -4.34 -4.53
N ASN A 269 4.65 -5.40 -4.18
CA ASN A 269 3.85 -6.17 -5.13
C ASN A 269 2.74 -5.33 -5.76
N ASN A 270 2.19 -4.37 -5.01
CA ASN A 270 1.10 -3.51 -5.46
C ASN A 270 1.56 -2.22 -6.16
N GLY A 271 2.87 -1.97 -6.24
CA GLY A 271 3.44 -0.82 -6.96
C GLY A 271 3.71 0.43 -6.11
N PHE A 272 3.57 0.34 -4.80
CA PHE A 272 3.79 1.42 -3.84
C PHE A 272 5.22 1.53 -3.33
N SER A 273 6.08 0.54 -3.60
CA SER A 273 7.52 0.63 -3.31
C SER A 273 8.33 0.92 -4.57
N LYS A 274 9.31 1.82 -4.46
CA LYS A 274 10.28 2.14 -5.52
C LYS A 274 11.69 2.15 -4.95
N ILE A 275 12.58 1.35 -5.54
CA ILE A 275 14.01 1.40 -5.23
C ILE A 275 14.59 2.73 -5.73
N ILE A 276 15.27 3.44 -4.83
CA ILE A 276 15.94 4.73 -5.08
C ILE A 276 17.45 4.53 -5.23
N SER A 277 18.02 3.61 -4.45
CA SER A 277 19.42 3.24 -4.53
C SER A 277 19.55 1.73 -4.31
N ASN A 278 20.43 1.09 -5.06
CA ASN A 278 20.82 -0.29 -4.86
C ASN A 278 22.31 -0.42 -5.15
N THR A 279 23.09 -0.69 -4.11
CA THR A 279 24.55 -0.88 -4.20
C THR A 279 24.95 -2.34 -4.02
N VAL A 280 23.98 -3.26 -3.96
CA VAL A 280 24.24 -4.70 -3.84
C VAL A 280 24.96 -5.19 -5.10
N ALA A 281 26.18 -5.70 -4.91
CA ALA A 281 27.05 -6.25 -5.95
C ALA A 281 27.01 -7.78 -5.99
#